data_AF-A0A6G3QU23-F1
#
_entry.id   AF-A0A6G3QU23-F1
#
_cell.length_a   1.000
_cell.length_b   1.000
_cell.length_c   1.000
_cell.angle_alpha   90.00
_cell.angle_beta   90.00
_cell.angle_gamma   90.00
#
_symmetry.space_group_name_H-M   'P 1'
#
loop_
_entity.id
_entity.type
_entity.pdbx_description
1 polymer ?
#
loop_
_entity_poly.entity_id
_entity_poly.type
_entity_poly.pdbx_seq_one_letter_code
_entity_poly.pdbx_strand_id
1 'polypeptide(L)'
;MTSHIETLVQQLDGKAEQSYDARAELIWIGADAIPAVIDGLPSLGGFGQLTAIEVFEEVGDPRCGPALIGLLDSDNPTVREWAAIALASLKIDGAVEPVRRAYRACLERATPPDWSEPEGIRWALTELGARAPVVPPLTTRLRASSADDAPGWPSTHFTEIINDLADHAQVILYSQFWEVNAGRTYGVSGPDLGWELDWTAPWEHLVEESRTWSLLEASEAPAGSNIFVAPTWIDRTDMYPER
;
A
#
# COMPACT_ATOMS: atom_id res chain seq x y z
N MET A 1 19.60 31.27 -6.07
CA MET A 1 19.28 29.86 -5.79
C MET A 1 17.82 29.71 -5.39
N THR A 2 17.32 30.50 -4.43
CA THR A 2 15.91 30.44 -3.98
C THR A 2 14.88 30.59 -5.11
N SER A 3 15.03 31.60 -5.99
CA SER A 3 14.10 31.79 -7.12
C SER A 3 14.13 30.68 -8.17
N HIS A 4 15.25 29.94 -8.25
CA HIS A 4 15.37 28.80 -9.16
C HIS A 4 14.60 27.60 -8.61
N ILE A 5 14.78 27.29 -7.33
CA ILE A 5 14.05 26.21 -6.65
C ILE A 5 12.54 26.49 -6.69
N GLU A 6 12.10 27.72 -6.42
CA GLU A 6 10.69 28.10 -6.55
C GLU A 6 10.14 27.87 -7.97
N THR A 7 10.95 28.15 -9.00
CA THR A 7 10.57 27.89 -10.39
C THR A 7 10.44 26.39 -10.66
N LEU A 8 11.37 25.57 -10.16
CA LEU A 8 11.29 24.11 -10.28
C LEU A 8 10.05 23.55 -9.59
N VAL A 9 9.70 24.07 -8.40
CA VAL A 9 8.48 23.66 -7.69
C VAL A 9 7.24 23.92 -8.53
N GLN A 10 7.11 25.12 -9.13
CA GLN A 10 5.99 25.44 -10.03
C GLN A 10 5.95 24.57 -11.30
N GLN A 11 7.07 23.97 -11.69
CA GLN A 11 7.18 23.10 -12.85
C GLN A 11 6.79 21.65 -12.56
N LEU A 12 6.53 21.27 -11.30
CA LEU A 12 6.08 19.92 -10.96
C LEU A 12 4.70 19.58 -11.56
N ASP A 13 3.84 20.58 -11.76
CA ASP A 13 2.58 20.45 -12.51
C ASP A 13 2.75 20.53 -14.04
N GLY A 14 3.99 20.67 -14.50
CA GLY A 14 4.32 20.77 -15.91
C GLY A 14 3.97 19.52 -16.70
N LYS A 15 4.12 19.61 -18.02
CA LYS A 15 4.05 18.43 -18.90
C LYS A 15 5.09 17.39 -18.45
N ALA A 16 4.84 16.12 -18.75
CA ALA A 16 5.64 14.99 -18.27
C ALA A 16 7.16 15.21 -18.31
N GLU A 17 7.72 15.70 -19.43
CA GLU A 17 9.17 15.98 -19.56
C GLU A 17 9.63 17.10 -18.60
N GLN A 18 8.89 18.21 -18.55
CA GLN A 18 9.22 19.34 -17.66
C GLN A 18 9.08 18.98 -16.17
N SER A 19 8.02 18.27 -15.80
CA SER A 19 7.81 17.81 -14.42
C SER A 19 8.89 16.82 -14.01
N TYR A 20 9.27 15.90 -14.91
CA TYR A 20 10.36 14.95 -14.68
C TYR A 20 11.70 15.65 -14.44
N ASP A 21 12.05 16.61 -15.30
CA ASP A 21 13.30 17.37 -15.17
C ASP A 21 13.32 18.17 -13.87
N ALA A 22 12.20 18.84 -13.54
CA ALA A 22 12.07 19.61 -12.31
C ALA A 22 12.20 18.71 -11.06
N ARG A 23 11.54 17.55 -11.06
CA ARG A 23 11.64 16.55 -9.99
C ARG A 23 13.08 16.08 -9.82
N ALA A 24 13.73 15.66 -10.91
CA ALA A 24 15.09 15.15 -10.89
C ALA A 24 16.09 16.21 -10.36
N GLU A 25 15.90 17.47 -10.76
CA GLU A 25 16.75 18.55 -10.28
C GLU A 25 16.51 18.87 -8.80
N LEU A 26 15.26 18.88 -8.32
CA LEU A 26 14.95 19.06 -6.89
C LEU A 26 15.55 17.94 -6.05
N ILE A 27 15.49 16.68 -6.50
CA ILE A 27 16.14 15.53 -5.84
C ILE A 27 17.66 15.73 -5.80
N TRP A 28 18.26 16.18 -6.90
CA TRP A 28 19.70 16.45 -6.95
C TRP A 28 20.14 17.58 -6.02
N ILE A 29 19.33 18.63 -5.88
CA ILE A 29 19.54 19.70 -4.89
C ILE A 29 19.41 19.15 -3.46
N GLY A 30 18.50 18.18 -3.25
CA GLY A 30 18.37 17.43 -2.01
C GLY A 30 17.71 18.25 -0.90
N ALA A 31 18.23 18.11 0.33
CA ALA A 31 17.66 18.69 1.54
C ALA A 31 17.44 20.22 1.46
N ASP A 32 18.24 20.94 0.67
CA ASP A 32 18.12 22.39 0.51
C ASP A 32 16.86 22.80 -0.28
N ALA A 33 16.29 21.91 -1.09
CA ALA A 33 15.05 22.15 -1.83
C ALA A 33 13.79 21.98 -0.97
N ILE A 34 13.86 21.16 0.09
CA ILE A 34 12.70 20.71 0.87
C ILE A 34 11.85 21.85 1.43
N PRO A 35 12.42 22.93 2.02
CA PRO A 35 11.59 24.05 2.48
C PRO A 35 10.75 24.68 1.37
N ALA A 36 11.32 24.87 0.18
CA ALA A 36 10.60 25.48 -0.95
C ALA A 36 9.55 24.53 -1.54
N VAL A 37 9.81 23.22 -1.56
CA VAL A 37 8.82 22.21 -1.98
C VAL A 37 7.64 22.21 -1.00
N ILE A 38 7.90 22.25 0.31
CA ILE A 38 6.86 22.35 1.35
C ILE A 38 6.03 23.63 1.16
N ASP A 39 6.68 24.79 1.03
CA ASP A 39 6.01 26.09 0.91
C ASP A 39 5.17 26.19 -0.37
N GLY A 40 5.63 25.57 -1.47
CA GLY A 40 4.95 25.57 -2.76
C GLY A 40 3.87 24.49 -2.93
N LEU A 41 3.88 23.45 -2.09
CA LEU A 41 2.96 22.31 -2.17
C LEU A 41 1.46 22.69 -2.26
N PRO A 42 0.95 23.71 -1.52
CA PRO A 42 -0.45 24.10 -1.62
C PRO A 42 -0.84 24.74 -2.97
N SER A 43 0.14 25.20 -3.76
CA SER A 43 -0.09 25.76 -5.09
C SER A 43 -0.14 24.70 -6.19
N LEU A 44 0.26 23.47 -5.88
CA LEU A 44 0.31 22.38 -6.84
C LEU A 44 -1.05 21.69 -7.02
N GLY A 45 -1.32 21.26 -8.24
CA GLY A 45 -2.39 20.31 -8.54
C GLY A 45 -2.05 18.90 -8.04
N GLY A 46 -3.01 17.98 -8.16
CA GLY A 46 -2.83 16.61 -7.68
C GLY A 46 -1.64 15.89 -8.30
N PHE A 47 -1.33 16.16 -9.57
CA PHE A 47 -0.14 15.59 -10.22
C PHE A 47 1.15 16.15 -9.61
N GLY A 48 1.31 17.47 -9.51
CA GLY A 48 2.47 18.08 -8.87
C GLY A 48 2.63 17.70 -7.40
N GLN A 49 1.54 17.49 -6.66
CA GLN A 49 1.59 16.97 -5.30
C GLN A 49 2.18 15.56 -5.24
N LEU A 50 1.79 14.65 -6.15
CA LEU A 50 2.38 13.31 -6.24
C LEU A 50 3.88 13.39 -6.58
N THR A 51 4.24 14.25 -7.53
CA THR A 51 5.64 14.50 -7.89
C THR A 51 6.45 15.07 -6.71
N ALA A 52 5.86 15.94 -5.89
CA ALA A 52 6.49 16.46 -4.68
C ALA A 52 6.67 15.38 -3.61
N ILE A 53 5.72 14.44 -3.46
CA ILE A 53 5.87 13.28 -2.57
C ILE A 53 7.08 12.43 -3.00
N GLU A 54 7.26 12.16 -4.28
CA GLU A 54 8.44 11.43 -4.78
C GLU A 54 9.74 12.16 -4.45
N VAL A 55 9.78 13.50 -4.55
CA VAL A 55 10.93 14.29 -4.09
C VAL A 55 11.18 14.07 -2.60
N PHE A 56 10.13 14.06 -1.76
CA PHE A 56 10.28 13.82 -0.32
C PHE A 56 10.83 12.43 -0.01
N GLU A 57 10.35 11.39 -0.68
CA GLU A 57 10.80 10.01 -0.47
C GLU A 57 12.26 9.80 -0.92
N GLU A 58 12.63 10.30 -2.10
CA GLU A 58 13.98 10.15 -2.66
C GLU A 58 15.03 10.96 -1.88
N VAL A 59 14.66 12.15 -1.39
CA VAL A 59 15.56 12.98 -0.59
C VAL A 59 15.66 12.47 0.86
N GLY A 60 14.59 11.91 1.41
CA GLY A 60 14.59 11.30 2.74
C GLY A 60 14.68 12.29 3.90
N ASP A 61 14.36 13.57 3.68
CA ASP A 61 14.43 14.60 4.71
C ASP A 61 13.15 14.63 5.57
N PRO A 62 13.23 14.38 6.89
CA PRO A 62 12.04 14.29 7.74
C PRO A 62 11.29 15.61 7.92
N ARG A 63 11.86 16.76 7.49
CA ARG A 63 11.16 18.07 7.53
C ARG A 63 9.89 18.09 6.68
N CYS A 64 9.73 17.18 5.73
CA CYS A 64 8.49 17.04 4.94
C CYS A 64 7.30 16.49 5.75
N GLY A 65 7.52 15.91 6.93
CA GLY A 65 6.50 15.22 7.72
C GLY A 65 5.19 15.99 7.93
N PRO A 66 5.22 17.26 8.38
CA PRO A 66 4.01 18.06 8.51
C PRO A 66 3.26 18.30 7.19
N ALA A 67 3.98 18.42 6.08
CA ALA A 67 3.38 18.60 4.76
C ALA A 67 2.70 17.31 4.28
N LEU A 68 3.36 16.16 4.44
CA LEU A 68 2.78 14.84 4.16
C LEU A 68 1.54 14.57 5.02
N ILE A 69 1.56 14.93 6.31
CA ILE A 69 0.38 14.84 7.20
C ILE A 69 -0.78 15.68 6.64
N GLY A 70 -0.50 16.88 6.13
CA GLY A 70 -1.53 17.73 5.51
C GLY A 70 -2.14 17.11 4.24
N LEU A 71 -1.36 16.36 3.46
CA LEU A 71 -1.84 15.69 2.25
C LEU A 71 -2.79 14.51 2.52
N LEU A 72 -2.83 13.98 3.75
CA LEU A 72 -3.83 12.98 4.15
C LEU A 72 -5.27 13.51 4.10
N ASP A 73 -5.46 14.83 4.10
CA ASP A 73 -6.76 15.50 3.95
C ASP A 73 -7.02 15.99 2.50
N SER A 74 -6.17 15.61 1.53
CA SER A 74 -6.35 15.98 0.11
C SER A 74 -7.67 15.45 -0.47
N ASP A 75 -8.29 16.18 -1.38
CA ASP A 75 -9.46 15.70 -2.12
C ASP A 75 -9.12 14.53 -3.07
N ASN A 76 -7.85 14.39 -3.46
CA ASN A 76 -7.38 13.33 -4.36
C ASN A 76 -7.00 12.05 -3.56
N PRO A 77 -7.71 10.92 -3.76
CA PRO A 77 -7.40 9.66 -3.04
C PRO A 77 -5.98 9.15 -3.28
N THR A 78 -5.44 9.30 -4.49
CA THR A 78 -4.06 8.87 -4.80
C THR A 78 -3.04 9.70 -4.03
N VAL A 79 -3.31 10.99 -3.82
CA VAL A 79 -2.44 11.84 -2.99
C VAL A 79 -2.49 11.41 -1.53
N ARG A 80 -3.68 11.08 -1.01
CA ARG A 80 -3.82 10.56 0.37
C ARG A 80 -3.09 9.24 0.58
N GLU A 81 -3.22 8.33 -0.39
CA GLU A 81 -2.51 7.05 -0.43
C GLU A 81 -0.99 7.22 -0.37
N TRP A 82 -0.44 7.99 -1.32
CA TRP A 82 1.01 8.19 -1.44
C TRP A 82 1.57 8.95 -0.24
N ALA A 83 0.80 9.89 0.32
CA ALA A 83 1.19 10.57 1.55
C ALA A 83 1.30 9.59 2.73
N ALA A 84 0.35 8.67 2.89
CA ALA A 84 0.40 7.65 3.94
C ALA A 84 1.60 6.71 3.76
N ILE A 85 1.86 6.25 2.52
CA ILE A 85 3.01 5.41 2.19
C ILE A 85 4.32 6.14 2.52
N ALA A 86 4.47 7.38 2.05
CA ALA A 86 5.67 8.17 2.30
C ALA A 86 5.92 8.42 3.80
N LEU A 87 4.87 8.70 4.58
CA LEU A 87 4.98 8.85 6.04
C LEU A 87 5.56 7.60 6.71
N ALA A 88 5.15 6.41 6.26
CA ALA A 88 5.64 5.14 6.78
C ALA A 88 7.06 4.81 6.29
N SER A 89 7.32 4.95 4.99
CA SER A 89 8.64 4.73 4.37
C SER A 89 9.73 5.59 5.02
N LEU A 90 9.41 6.86 5.26
CA LEU A 90 10.31 7.83 5.89
C LEU A 90 10.33 7.76 7.42
N LYS A 91 9.48 6.90 8.02
CA LYS A 91 9.34 6.72 9.46
C LYS A 91 9.10 8.05 10.19
N ILE A 92 8.20 8.87 9.65
CA ILE A 92 7.89 10.18 10.21
C ILE A 92 7.25 10.02 11.60
N ASP A 93 7.92 10.58 12.60
CA ASP A 93 7.42 10.61 13.97
C ASP A 93 6.06 11.30 14.06
N GLY A 94 5.14 10.72 14.82
CA GLY A 94 3.80 11.27 15.01
C GLY A 94 2.82 11.01 13.84
N ALA A 95 3.21 10.26 12.81
CA ALA A 95 2.33 9.93 11.68
C ALA A 95 1.19 8.96 12.03
N VAL A 96 1.31 8.18 13.11
CA VAL A 96 0.34 7.12 13.47
C VAL A 96 -1.10 7.64 13.58
N GLU A 97 -1.34 8.68 14.38
CA GLU A 97 -2.71 9.18 14.60
C GLU A 97 -3.30 9.87 13.36
N PRO A 98 -2.56 10.71 12.60
CA PRO A 98 -2.99 11.19 11.30
C PRO A 98 -3.38 10.08 10.33
N VAL A 99 -2.56 9.04 10.19
CA VAL A 99 -2.85 7.92 9.28
C VAL A 99 -4.07 7.11 9.76
N ARG A 100 -4.25 6.91 11.07
CA ARG A 100 -5.48 6.31 11.63
C ARG A 100 -6.73 7.13 11.31
N ARG A 101 -6.63 8.46 11.36
CA ARG A 101 -7.73 9.36 10.98
C ARG A 101 -8.05 9.25 9.50
N ALA A 102 -7.04 9.25 8.64
CA ALA A 102 -7.21 9.04 7.20
C ALA A 102 -7.90 7.70 6.89
N TYR A 103 -7.50 6.64 7.61
CA TYR A 103 -8.15 5.33 7.48
C TYR A 103 -9.62 5.35 7.91
N ARG A 104 -9.94 5.95 9.07
CA ARG A 104 -11.35 6.13 9.50
C ARG A 104 -12.16 6.90 8.46
N ALA A 105 -11.58 7.93 7.86
CA ALA A 105 -12.25 8.70 6.82
C ALA A 105 -12.52 7.86 5.56
N CYS A 106 -11.67 6.88 5.22
CA CYS A 106 -11.94 5.91 4.16
C CYS A 106 -13.17 5.05 4.48
N LEU A 107 -13.25 4.56 5.72
CA LEU A 107 -14.39 3.76 6.18
C LEU A 107 -15.69 4.57 6.17
N GLU A 108 -15.64 5.84 6.59
CA GLU A 108 -16.80 6.76 6.55
C GLU A 108 -17.28 7.04 5.12
N ARG A 109 -16.36 7.06 4.15
CA ARG A 109 -16.67 7.17 2.71
C ARG A 109 -17.15 5.86 2.08
N ALA A 110 -17.12 4.75 2.83
CA ALA A 110 -17.35 3.40 2.32
C ALA A 110 -16.46 3.07 1.11
N THR A 111 -15.20 3.53 1.12
CA THR A 111 -14.22 3.16 0.09
C THR A 111 -13.90 1.67 0.21
N PRO A 112 -13.98 0.87 -0.88
CA PRO A 112 -13.67 -0.55 -0.85
C PRO A 112 -12.26 -0.81 -0.27
N PRO A 113 -12.09 -1.78 0.65
CA PRO A 113 -10.81 -2.00 1.32
C PRO A 113 -9.72 -2.54 0.40
N ASP A 114 -10.07 -3.18 -0.71
CA ASP A 114 -9.18 -3.69 -1.77
C ASP A 114 -8.73 -2.60 -2.77
N TRP A 115 -9.13 -1.35 -2.56
CA TRP A 115 -8.74 -0.23 -3.42
C TRP A 115 -7.53 0.54 -2.88
N SER A 116 -6.80 1.13 -3.84
CA SER A 116 -5.52 1.84 -3.71
C SER A 116 -5.33 2.55 -2.35
N GLU A 117 -6.18 3.54 -2.03
CA GLU A 117 -6.02 4.34 -0.81
C GLU A 117 -6.15 3.53 0.50
N PRO A 118 -7.27 2.82 0.78
CA PRO A 118 -7.37 1.97 1.97
C PRO A 118 -6.22 0.96 2.12
N GLU A 119 -5.76 0.38 1.01
CA GLU A 119 -4.63 -0.53 1.01
C GLU A 119 -3.33 0.16 1.43
N GLY A 120 -2.95 1.24 0.75
CA GLY A 120 -1.73 2.00 1.07
C GLY A 120 -1.73 2.53 2.50
N ILE A 121 -2.89 2.97 3.00
CA ILE A 121 -3.05 3.41 4.39
C ILE A 121 -2.91 2.24 5.38
N ARG A 122 -3.50 1.06 5.11
CA ARG A 122 -3.32 -0.12 5.98
C ARG A 122 -1.88 -0.62 5.98
N TRP A 123 -1.21 -0.57 4.83
CA TRP A 123 0.22 -0.87 4.73
C TRP A 123 1.02 0.10 5.62
N ALA A 124 0.78 1.40 5.47
CA ALA A 124 1.43 2.43 6.28
C ALA A 124 1.21 2.23 7.79
N LEU A 125 -0.02 1.91 8.21
CA LEU A 125 -0.32 1.58 9.61
C LEU A 125 0.45 0.34 10.08
N THR A 126 0.67 -0.64 9.21
CA THR A 126 1.42 -1.86 9.54
C THR A 126 2.90 -1.53 9.75
N GLU A 127 3.51 -0.79 8.82
CA GLU A 127 4.91 -0.35 8.90
C GLU A 127 5.19 0.56 10.09
N LEU A 128 4.23 1.42 10.46
CA LEU A 128 4.31 2.26 11.65
C LEU A 128 4.03 1.50 12.97
N GLY A 129 3.76 0.19 12.92
CA GLY A 129 3.45 -0.62 14.10
C GLY A 129 2.08 -0.33 14.73
N ALA A 130 1.21 0.39 14.01
CA ALA A 130 -0.14 0.75 14.44
C ALA A 130 -1.20 -0.30 14.05
N ARG A 131 -0.84 -1.25 13.18
CA ARG A 131 -1.65 -2.39 12.76
C ARG A 131 -0.78 -3.63 12.72
N ALA A 132 -1.33 -4.77 13.13
CA ALA A 132 -0.69 -6.07 12.96
C ALA A 132 -1.71 -7.03 12.32
N PRO A 133 -1.51 -7.46 11.06
CA PRO A 133 -2.36 -8.50 10.48
C PRO A 133 -2.30 -9.76 11.33
N VAL A 134 -3.46 -10.31 11.70
CA VAL A 134 -3.50 -11.60 12.38
C VAL A 134 -3.10 -12.67 11.37
N VAL A 135 -2.04 -13.43 11.68
CA VAL A 135 -1.60 -14.59 10.89
C VAL A 135 -2.01 -15.86 11.63
N PRO A 136 -2.94 -16.65 11.10
CA PRO A 136 -3.36 -17.90 11.70
C PRO A 136 -2.24 -18.94 11.88
N PRO A 137 -2.40 -19.92 12.81
CA PRO A 137 -1.32 -20.84 13.17
C PRO A 137 -0.88 -21.80 12.07
N LEU A 138 -1.77 -22.25 11.18
CA LEU A 138 -1.37 -23.11 10.06
C LEU A 138 -0.65 -22.28 9.00
N THR A 139 -1.19 -21.12 8.61
CA THR A 139 -0.53 -20.15 7.73
C THR A 139 0.87 -19.79 8.24
N THR A 140 1.03 -19.51 9.53
CA THR A 140 2.35 -19.24 10.13
C THR A 140 3.32 -20.41 9.94
N ARG A 141 2.88 -21.65 10.19
CA ARG A 141 3.73 -22.84 10.05
C ARG A 141 4.14 -23.11 8.61
N LEU A 142 3.25 -22.88 7.66
CA LEU A 142 3.51 -23.06 6.23
C LEU A 142 4.55 -22.07 5.70
N ARG A 143 4.74 -20.93 6.37
CA ARG A 143 5.80 -19.97 6.02
C ARG A 143 7.19 -20.47 6.38
N ALA A 144 7.34 -21.13 7.53
CA ALA A 144 8.65 -21.61 7.99
C ALA A 144 9.28 -22.70 7.07
N SER A 145 8.50 -23.24 6.14
CA SER A 145 8.97 -24.18 5.11
C SER A 145 9.41 -23.52 3.79
N SER A 146 9.29 -22.20 3.63
CA SER A 146 9.80 -21.49 2.44
C SER A 146 11.28 -21.13 2.57
N ALA A 147 11.92 -20.81 1.44
CA ALA A 147 13.21 -20.12 1.47
C ALA A 147 13.02 -18.74 2.13
N ASP A 148 13.96 -18.35 3.01
CA ASP A 148 13.85 -17.16 3.87
C ASP A 148 13.62 -15.83 3.09
N ASP A 149 13.99 -15.79 1.81
CA ASP A 149 13.90 -14.58 0.96
C ASP A 149 12.67 -14.57 0.01
N ALA A 150 11.83 -15.60 0.02
CA ALA A 150 10.67 -15.66 -0.88
C ALA A 150 9.49 -14.81 -0.36
N PRO A 151 8.80 -14.05 -1.23
CA PRO A 151 7.61 -13.30 -0.83
C PRO A 151 6.46 -14.26 -0.53
N GLY A 152 6.00 -14.30 0.71
CA GLY A 152 4.83 -15.07 1.13
C GLY A 152 5.11 -16.55 1.39
N TRP A 153 4.33 -17.43 0.75
CA TRP A 153 4.28 -18.88 1.00
C TRP A 153 4.40 -19.69 -0.30
N PRO A 154 4.85 -20.96 -0.27
CA PRO A 154 4.82 -21.80 -1.46
C PRO A 154 3.40 -21.92 -2.00
N SER A 155 3.18 -21.73 -3.31
CA SER A 155 1.83 -21.75 -3.90
C SER A 155 1.14 -23.12 -3.81
N THR A 156 1.92 -24.19 -3.58
CA THR A 156 1.40 -25.53 -3.29
C THR A 156 0.55 -25.59 -2.02
N HIS A 157 0.71 -24.63 -1.11
CA HIS A 157 -0.04 -24.54 0.13
C HIS A 157 -1.19 -23.53 0.09
N PHE A 158 -1.49 -22.98 -1.09
CA PHE A 158 -2.41 -21.86 -1.21
C PHE A 158 -3.82 -22.23 -0.74
N THR A 159 -4.29 -23.44 -1.06
CA THR A 159 -5.58 -23.96 -0.57
C THR A 159 -5.63 -24.06 0.95
N GLU A 160 -4.58 -24.54 1.61
CA GLU A 160 -4.52 -24.61 3.07
C GLU A 160 -4.54 -23.22 3.71
N ILE A 161 -3.82 -22.26 3.12
CA ILE A 161 -3.77 -20.87 3.58
C ILE A 161 -5.15 -20.22 3.48
N ILE A 162 -5.84 -20.38 2.34
CA ILE A 162 -7.20 -19.83 2.14
C ILE A 162 -8.15 -20.35 3.21
N ASN A 163 -8.14 -21.66 3.44
CA ASN A 163 -9.02 -22.26 4.44
C ASN A 163 -8.70 -21.79 5.85
N ASP A 164 -7.41 -21.71 6.22
CA ASP A 164 -6.99 -21.26 7.55
C ASP A 164 -7.34 -19.79 7.82
N LEU A 165 -7.15 -18.90 6.82
CA LEU A 165 -7.56 -17.50 6.91
C LEU A 165 -9.07 -17.38 7.12
N ALA A 166 -9.87 -18.07 6.31
CA ALA A 166 -11.32 -18.02 6.42
C ALA A 166 -11.85 -18.69 7.70
N ASP A 167 -11.23 -19.76 8.20
CA ASP A 167 -11.57 -20.39 9.49
C ASP A 167 -11.30 -19.45 10.68
N HIS A 168 -10.43 -18.46 10.50
CA HIS A 168 -10.16 -17.38 11.45
C HIS A 168 -10.92 -16.09 11.11
N ALA A 169 -11.99 -16.17 10.32
CA ALA A 169 -12.86 -15.06 9.93
C ALA A 169 -12.13 -13.91 9.22
N GLN A 170 -11.17 -14.24 8.36
CA GLN A 170 -10.41 -13.28 7.56
C GLN A 170 -10.83 -13.35 6.09
N VAL A 171 -10.74 -12.20 5.41
CA VAL A 171 -11.13 -12.01 4.01
C VAL A 171 -9.86 -11.73 3.21
N ILE A 172 -9.58 -12.56 2.21
CA ILE A 172 -8.54 -12.29 1.22
C ILE A 172 -9.07 -11.24 0.25
N LEU A 173 -8.28 -10.19 0.01
CA LEU A 173 -8.58 -9.10 -0.92
C LEU A 173 -8.05 -9.42 -2.32
N TYR A 174 -6.81 -9.88 -2.40
CA TYR A 174 -6.17 -10.31 -3.64
C TYR A 174 -4.95 -11.18 -3.31
N SER A 175 -4.41 -11.86 -4.32
CA SER A 175 -3.19 -12.66 -4.20
C SER A 175 -2.19 -12.28 -5.28
N GLN A 176 -0.92 -12.15 -4.90
CA GLN A 176 0.17 -11.96 -5.86
C GLN A 176 1.00 -13.24 -5.96
N PHE A 177 1.42 -13.58 -7.17
CA PHE A 177 2.23 -14.77 -7.44
C PHE A 177 3.64 -14.36 -7.84
N TRP A 178 4.60 -15.13 -7.35
CA TRP A 178 6.00 -14.83 -7.51
C TRP A 178 6.77 -16.10 -7.87
N GLU A 179 7.67 -15.99 -8.85
CA GLU A 179 8.61 -17.05 -9.18
C GLU A 179 9.99 -16.70 -8.61
N VAL A 180 10.55 -17.62 -7.82
CA VAL A 180 11.87 -17.46 -7.20
C VAL A 180 12.88 -18.37 -7.88
N ASN A 181 13.77 -17.78 -8.67
CA ASN A 181 14.79 -18.48 -9.45
C ASN A 181 16.18 -17.93 -9.15
N ALA A 182 17.10 -18.79 -8.69
CA ALA A 182 18.52 -18.47 -8.51
C ALA A 182 18.77 -17.13 -7.75
N GLY A 183 18.00 -16.89 -6.69
CA GLY A 183 18.12 -15.68 -5.84
C GLY A 183 17.47 -14.43 -6.44
N ARG A 184 16.67 -14.56 -7.50
CA ARG A 184 15.85 -13.48 -8.05
C ARG A 184 14.38 -13.84 -7.96
N THR A 185 13.57 -12.81 -7.74
CA THR A 185 12.12 -12.92 -7.60
C THR A 185 11.46 -12.16 -8.74
N TYR A 186 10.53 -12.83 -9.43
CA TYR A 186 9.81 -12.30 -10.57
C TYR A 186 8.31 -12.35 -10.31
N GLY A 187 7.58 -11.27 -10.62
CA GLY A 187 6.12 -11.30 -10.58
C GLY A 187 5.58 -12.23 -11.67
N VAL A 188 4.64 -13.09 -11.30
CA VAL A 188 3.92 -13.99 -12.21
C VAL A 188 2.47 -13.60 -12.22
N SER A 189 1.85 -13.59 -13.40
CA SER A 189 0.42 -13.37 -13.51
C SER A 189 -0.34 -14.51 -12.83
N GLY A 190 -1.20 -14.14 -11.87
CA GLY A 190 -2.25 -15.03 -11.38
C GLY A 190 -3.33 -15.27 -12.43
N PRO A 191 -4.33 -16.09 -12.12
CA PRO A 191 -5.48 -16.26 -13.00
C PRO A 191 -6.28 -14.95 -13.01
N ASP A 192 -6.69 -14.51 -14.20
CA ASP A 192 -7.42 -13.25 -14.42
C ASP A 192 -8.90 -13.42 -14.06
N LEU A 193 -9.17 -13.69 -12.78
CA LEU A 193 -10.50 -13.83 -12.23
C LEU A 193 -11.00 -12.44 -11.82
N GLY A 194 -11.85 -11.83 -12.63
CA GLY A 194 -12.50 -10.56 -12.30
C GLY A 194 -13.63 -10.72 -11.30
N TRP A 195 -13.30 -11.01 -10.03
CA TRP A 195 -14.26 -11.08 -8.93
C TRP A 195 -14.26 -9.78 -8.12
N GLU A 196 -15.41 -9.48 -7.51
CA GLU A 196 -15.63 -8.32 -6.64
C GLU A 196 -16.52 -8.78 -5.48
N LEU A 197 -16.23 -8.31 -4.27
CA LEU A 197 -17.02 -8.64 -3.08
C LEU A 197 -18.10 -7.58 -2.84
N ASP A 198 -19.29 -8.02 -2.43
CA ASP A 198 -20.31 -7.10 -1.94
C ASP A 198 -19.99 -6.67 -0.51
N TRP A 199 -19.22 -5.59 -0.37
CA TRP A 199 -18.83 -5.00 0.91
C TRP A 199 -20.00 -4.56 1.82
N THR A 200 -21.25 -4.63 1.34
CA THR A 200 -22.46 -4.40 2.15
C THR A 200 -23.00 -5.66 2.83
N ALA A 201 -22.50 -6.84 2.45
CA ALA A 201 -22.92 -8.11 3.01
C ALA A 201 -22.42 -8.31 4.46
N PRO A 202 -23.05 -9.21 5.25
CA PRO A 202 -22.53 -9.61 6.55
C PRO A 202 -21.10 -10.15 6.45
N TRP A 203 -20.28 -9.90 7.47
CA TRP A 203 -18.87 -10.31 7.48
C TRP A 203 -18.68 -11.81 7.22
N GLU A 204 -19.55 -12.64 7.79
CA GLU A 204 -19.51 -14.09 7.62
C GLU A 204 -19.79 -14.49 6.16
N HIS A 205 -20.59 -13.71 5.44
CA HIS A 205 -20.82 -13.90 4.01
C HIS A 205 -19.58 -13.53 3.20
N LEU A 206 -18.97 -12.38 3.50
CA LEU A 206 -17.73 -11.92 2.86
C LEU A 206 -16.60 -12.95 3.01
N VAL A 207 -16.47 -13.58 4.18
CA VAL A 207 -15.47 -14.62 4.44
C VAL A 207 -15.70 -15.85 3.55
N GLU A 208 -16.94 -16.35 3.45
CA GLU A 208 -17.25 -17.53 2.62
C GLU A 208 -17.18 -17.22 1.11
N GLU A 209 -17.58 -16.01 0.70
CA GLU A 209 -17.49 -15.57 -0.69
C GLU A 209 -16.02 -15.41 -1.11
N SER A 210 -15.21 -14.73 -0.30
CA SER A 210 -13.76 -14.62 -0.49
C SER A 210 -13.10 -15.99 -0.54
N ARG A 211 -13.41 -16.90 0.40
CA ARG A 211 -12.93 -18.29 0.38
C ARG A 211 -13.28 -18.97 -0.95
N THR A 212 -14.51 -18.84 -1.42
CA THR A 212 -14.97 -19.49 -2.66
C THR A 212 -14.18 -19.01 -3.87
N TRP A 213 -14.02 -17.68 -4.01
CA TRP A 213 -13.24 -17.09 -5.10
C TRP A 213 -11.76 -17.43 -5.02
N SER A 214 -11.16 -17.35 -3.84
CA SER A 214 -9.74 -17.69 -3.68
C SER A 214 -9.46 -19.18 -3.91
N LEU A 215 -10.41 -20.08 -3.59
CA LEU A 215 -10.26 -21.51 -3.93
C LEU A 215 -10.31 -21.75 -5.45
N LEU A 216 -11.14 -20.99 -6.17
CA LEU A 216 -11.13 -21.01 -7.63
C LEU A 216 -9.79 -20.48 -8.17
N GLU A 217 -9.32 -19.35 -7.64
CA GLU A 217 -7.99 -18.78 -7.95
C GLU A 217 -6.89 -19.82 -7.73
N ALA A 218 -6.87 -20.48 -6.58
CA ALA A 218 -5.88 -21.51 -6.26
C ALA A 218 -5.92 -22.71 -7.21
N SER A 219 -7.08 -23.04 -7.76
CA SER A 219 -7.22 -24.15 -8.72
C SER A 219 -6.66 -23.84 -10.11
N GLU A 220 -6.60 -22.56 -10.46
CA GLU A 220 -6.09 -22.06 -11.74
C GLU A 220 -4.70 -21.40 -11.62
N ALA A 221 -4.24 -21.19 -10.39
CA ALA A 221 -2.99 -20.52 -10.07
C ALA A 221 -1.76 -21.29 -10.58
N PRO A 222 -0.68 -20.57 -10.94
CA PRO A 222 0.59 -21.20 -11.25
C PRO A 222 1.10 -22.01 -10.05
N ALA A 223 1.35 -23.30 -10.28
CA ALA A 223 1.88 -24.22 -9.29
C ALA A 223 3.27 -24.72 -9.72
N GLY A 224 4.24 -24.61 -8.81
CA GLY A 224 5.61 -25.05 -9.03
C GLY A 224 6.42 -25.01 -7.75
N SER A 225 7.50 -25.76 -7.67
CA SER A 225 8.37 -25.78 -6.47
C SER A 225 9.09 -24.46 -6.21
N ASN A 226 9.05 -23.54 -7.17
CA ASN A 226 9.63 -22.21 -7.13
C ASN A 226 8.56 -21.10 -7.19
N ILE A 227 7.27 -21.44 -7.16
CA ILE A 227 6.19 -20.46 -7.18
C ILE A 227 5.70 -20.22 -5.76
N PHE A 228 5.55 -18.93 -5.43
CA PHE A 228 5.10 -18.44 -4.15
C PHE A 228 3.86 -17.58 -4.33
N VAL A 229 3.02 -17.55 -3.32
CA VAL A 229 1.81 -16.73 -3.24
C VAL A 229 1.91 -15.82 -2.02
N ALA A 230 1.55 -14.56 -2.22
CA ALA A 230 1.45 -13.54 -1.20
C ALA A 230 0.01 -13.02 -1.21
N PRO A 231 -0.92 -13.65 -0.45
CA PRO A 231 -2.26 -13.11 -0.28
C PRO A 231 -2.18 -11.84 0.58
N THR A 232 -3.03 -10.87 0.25
CA THR A 232 -3.33 -9.71 1.10
C THR A 232 -4.70 -9.92 1.71
N TRP A 233 -4.81 -9.81 3.04
CA TRP A 233 -6.06 -10.06 3.74
C TRP A 233 -6.32 -9.04 4.85
N ILE A 234 -7.58 -9.01 5.28
CA ILE A 234 -8.09 -8.20 6.38
C ILE A 234 -8.91 -9.06 7.33
N ASP A 235 -9.06 -8.59 8.57
CA ASP A 235 -10.02 -9.14 9.51
C ASP A 235 -11.09 -8.10 9.88
N ARG A 236 -12.06 -8.49 10.69
CA ARG A 236 -13.20 -7.63 11.05
C ARG A 236 -12.77 -6.31 11.69
N THR A 237 -11.64 -6.28 12.39
CA THR A 237 -11.14 -5.08 13.08
C THR A 237 -10.63 -4.01 12.11
N ASP A 238 -10.28 -4.41 10.87
CA ASP A 238 -9.91 -3.48 9.82
C ASP A 238 -11.09 -2.66 9.29
N MET A 239 -12.30 -3.23 9.30
CA MET A 239 -13.51 -2.55 8.83
C MET A 239 -14.30 -1.90 9.97
N TYR A 240 -14.18 -2.47 11.18
CA TYR A 240 -14.92 -2.05 12.36
C TYR A 240 -13.95 -1.85 13.54
N PRO A 241 -13.00 -0.88 13.44
CA PRO A 241 -12.06 -0.64 14.52
C PRO A 241 -12.80 -0.21 15.79
N GLU A 242 -12.37 -0.74 16.93
CA GLU A 242 -12.88 -0.29 18.23
C GLU A 242 -12.61 1.21 18.41
N ARG A 243 -13.57 1.92 19.00
CA ARG A 243 -13.55 3.39 19.17
C ARG A 243 -12.49 3.87 20.15
#